data_AF-A0A672NFQ9-F1
#
_entry.id   AF-A0A672NFQ9-F1
#
_cell.length_a   1.000
_cell.length_b   1.000
_cell.length_c   1.000
_cell.angle_alpha   90.00
_cell.angle_beta   90.00
_cell.angle_gamma   90.00
#
_symmetry.space_group_name_H-M   'P 1'
#
loop_
_entity.id
_entity.type
_entity.pdbx_description
1 polymer ?
#
loop_
_entity_poly.entity_id
_entity_poly.type
_entity_poly.pdbx_seq_one_letter_code
_entity_poly.pdbx_strand_id
1 'polypeptide(L)'
;MPPPLVNKKPRNESTVKDKTGTLDDPLKFLDQDYQELRKSCITNKKRFVDDKFLPDSSSIDPKKKLELDLDQIKWLRPSKIVADPQLIVQGVSRFDYSQGSYLGNCWFLASVGALTFKKDVMDQVMPADQSFGKDYAGIFHFRFWRFGKWTEVVIDDKLPTINGELVFVLSKTSNEFWPALLEKAYAKVCGSYADMHAGYVSEALLDFTGGIHVCFELEKPAIDLWSLMDRAAKTKALMACGSHQGVSSDLRLDLTLTDIIILI
;
A
#
# COMPACT_ATOMS: atom_id res chain seq x y z
N MET A 1 65.68 -18.11 14.27
CA MET A 1 64.43 -18.90 14.20
C MET A 1 63.46 -18.17 13.28
N PRO A 2 62.95 -18.78 12.20
CA PRO A 2 61.89 -18.17 11.39
C PRO A 2 60.54 -18.25 12.13
N PRO A 3 59.60 -17.33 11.86
CA PRO A 3 58.26 -17.35 12.46
C PRO A 3 57.40 -18.51 11.91
N PRO A 4 56.37 -18.97 12.66
CA PRO A 4 55.55 -20.09 12.24
C PRO A 4 54.67 -19.74 11.03
N LEU A 5 54.61 -20.64 10.06
CA LEU A 5 53.73 -20.56 8.90
C LEU A 5 52.27 -20.69 9.33
N VAL A 6 51.51 -19.60 9.20
CA VAL A 6 50.06 -19.59 9.39
C VAL A 6 49.40 -20.17 8.13
N ASN A 7 49.04 -21.44 8.18
CA ASN A 7 48.20 -22.09 7.17
C ASN A 7 46.75 -21.58 7.30
N LYS A 8 46.42 -20.44 6.68
CA LYS A 8 45.02 -20.05 6.45
C LYS A 8 44.52 -20.75 5.18
N LYS A 9 43.86 -21.90 5.34
CA LYS A 9 42.92 -22.37 4.30
C LYS A 9 41.80 -21.33 4.22
N PRO A 10 41.43 -20.84 3.02
CA PRO A 10 40.25 -20.00 2.89
C PRO A 10 39.04 -20.82 3.31
N ARG A 11 38.32 -20.30 4.31
CA ARG A 11 37.01 -20.83 4.69
C ARG A 11 36.09 -20.48 3.52
N ASN A 12 35.70 -21.48 2.73
CA ASN A 12 34.60 -21.35 1.78
C ASN A 12 33.33 -21.15 2.61
N GLU A 13 33.04 -19.90 2.97
CA GLU A 13 31.69 -19.49 3.32
C GLU A 13 30.87 -19.57 2.04
N SER A 14 30.19 -20.70 1.86
CA SER A 14 29.07 -20.79 0.94
C SER A 14 28.03 -19.79 1.41
N THR A 15 28.09 -18.56 0.89
CA THR A 15 27.02 -17.58 0.99
C THR A 15 25.84 -18.11 0.18
N VAL A 16 25.08 -19.02 0.80
CA VAL A 16 23.69 -19.19 0.42
C VAL A 16 23.06 -17.82 0.65
N LYS A 17 22.91 -17.04 -0.43
CA LYS A 17 22.22 -15.76 -0.36
C LYS A 17 20.83 -16.06 0.20
N ASP A 18 20.59 -15.61 1.43
CA ASP A 18 19.29 -15.68 2.05
C ASP A 18 18.29 -14.93 1.16
N LYS A 19 17.46 -15.69 0.44
CA LYS A 19 16.49 -15.16 -0.53
C LYS A 19 15.22 -14.64 0.15
N THR A 20 15.09 -14.81 1.47
CA THR A 20 13.90 -14.40 2.20
C THR A 20 13.73 -12.89 2.19
N GLY A 21 12.48 -12.46 2.00
CA GLY A 21 12.09 -11.07 1.84
C GLY A 21 12.56 -10.41 0.54
N THR A 22 12.73 -11.21 -0.52
CA THR A 22 12.84 -10.72 -1.90
C THR A 22 11.44 -10.68 -2.55
N LEU A 23 11.32 -10.10 -3.75
CA LEU A 23 10.05 -10.12 -4.49
C LEU A 23 9.56 -11.54 -4.83
N ASP A 24 10.50 -12.48 -5.03
CA ASP A 24 10.21 -13.87 -5.38
C ASP A 24 9.84 -14.72 -4.15
N ASP A 25 10.32 -14.31 -2.97
CA ASP A 25 10.11 -14.98 -1.68
C ASP A 25 9.89 -13.94 -0.57
N PRO A 26 8.73 -13.23 -0.58
CA PRO A 26 8.45 -12.19 0.40
C PRO A 26 8.24 -12.79 1.81
N LEU A 27 8.55 -12.02 2.84
CA LEU A 27 8.24 -12.38 4.22
C LEU A 27 6.72 -12.45 4.42
N LYS A 28 6.26 -13.40 5.22
CA LYS A 28 4.83 -13.56 5.52
C LYS A 28 4.45 -12.64 6.68
N PHE A 29 3.64 -11.62 6.42
CA PHE A 29 3.18 -10.73 7.48
C PHE A 29 2.31 -11.50 8.47
N LEU A 30 2.67 -11.44 9.76
CA LEU A 30 1.97 -12.14 10.85
C LEU A 30 1.82 -13.66 10.59
N ASP A 31 2.83 -14.25 9.94
CA ASP A 31 2.94 -15.67 9.62
C ASP A 31 1.78 -16.22 8.77
N GLN A 32 1.08 -15.36 8.01
CA GLN A 32 0.00 -15.76 7.11
C GLN A 32 0.53 -16.08 5.70
N ASP A 33 0.31 -17.31 5.24
CA ASP A 33 0.64 -17.74 3.88
C ASP A 33 -0.60 -17.66 2.97
N TYR A 34 -0.56 -16.81 1.94
CA TYR A 34 -1.69 -16.61 1.03
C TYR A 34 -2.13 -17.90 0.33
N GLN A 35 -1.18 -18.68 -0.20
CA GLN A 35 -1.48 -19.86 -1.02
C GLN A 35 -2.07 -20.98 -0.16
N GLU A 36 -1.50 -21.22 1.03
CA GLU A 36 -2.01 -22.21 1.97
C GLU A 36 -3.40 -21.84 2.51
N LEU A 37 -3.60 -20.57 2.91
CA LEU A 37 -4.88 -20.08 3.43
C LEU A 37 -5.96 -20.13 2.34
N ARG A 38 -5.64 -19.71 1.11
CA ARG A 38 -6.56 -19.77 -0.03
C ARG A 38 -6.94 -21.20 -0.37
N LYS A 39 -5.95 -22.11 -0.50
CA LYS A 39 -6.19 -23.53 -0.77
C LYS A 39 -7.06 -24.18 0.30
N SER A 40 -6.79 -23.86 1.57
CA SER A 40 -7.61 -24.33 2.70
C SER A 40 -9.05 -23.82 2.60
N CYS A 41 -9.26 -22.54 2.28
CA CYS A 41 -10.60 -21.98 2.14
C CYS A 41 -11.38 -22.58 0.98
N ILE A 42 -10.75 -22.80 -0.17
CA ILE A 42 -11.36 -23.46 -1.34
C ILE A 42 -11.74 -24.90 -1.00
N THR A 43 -10.82 -25.67 -0.43
CA THR A 43 -11.03 -27.09 -0.06
C THR A 43 -12.20 -27.24 0.92
N ASN A 44 -12.27 -26.35 1.91
CA ASN A 44 -13.30 -26.36 2.94
C ASN A 44 -14.57 -25.59 2.53
N LYS A 45 -14.66 -25.10 1.29
CA LYS A 45 -15.79 -24.31 0.77
C LYS A 45 -16.21 -23.14 1.67
N LYS A 46 -15.23 -22.50 2.31
CA LYS A 46 -15.44 -21.36 3.21
C LYS A 46 -14.84 -20.08 2.62
N ARG A 47 -15.30 -18.94 3.13
CA ARG A 47 -14.66 -17.65 2.86
C ARG A 47 -13.64 -17.35 3.94
N PHE A 48 -12.47 -16.86 3.56
CA PHE A 48 -11.44 -16.44 4.49
C PHE A 48 -11.96 -15.29 5.36
N VAL A 49 -11.67 -15.36 6.64
CA VAL A 49 -11.87 -14.28 7.62
C VAL A 49 -10.53 -14.09 8.28
N ASP A 50 -10.02 -12.88 8.23
CA ASP A 50 -8.70 -12.56 8.73
C ASP A 50 -8.71 -12.42 10.25
N ASP A 51 -8.09 -13.37 10.95
CA ASP A 51 -7.97 -13.38 12.40
C ASP A 51 -6.92 -12.39 12.93
N LYS A 52 -6.11 -11.81 12.04
CA LYS A 52 -5.07 -10.83 12.37
C LYS A 52 -5.50 -9.39 12.13
N PHE A 53 -6.62 -9.18 11.44
CA PHE A 53 -7.20 -7.86 11.17
C PHE A 53 -8.73 -7.99 11.12
N LEU A 54 -9.33 -8.04 12.31
CA LEU A 54 -10.72 -8.42 12.50
C LEU A 54 -11.68 -7.40 11.85
N PRO A 55 -12.82 -7.84 11.31
CA PRO A 55 -13.83 -6.96 10.73
C PRO A 55 -14.69 -6.30 11.82
N ASP A 56 -14.05 -5.52 12.70
CA ASP A 56 -14.67 -4.78 13.81
C ASP A 56 -13.99 -3.43 14.05
N SER A 57 -14.40 -2.72 15.11
CA SER A 57 -13.89 -1.39 15.45
C SER A 57 -12.39 -1.36 15.77
N SER A 58 -11.79 -2.48 16.19
CA SER A 58 -10.36 -2.54 16.55
C SER A 58 -9.44 -2.35 15.34
N SER A 59 -9.89 -2.76 14.15
CA SER A 59 -9.17 -2.55 12.89
C SER A 59 -9.43 -1.17 12.29
N ILE A 60 -10.44 -0.44 12.77
CA ILE A 60 -10.78 0.89 12.28
C ILE A 60 -10.11 1.95 13.12
N ASP A 61 -10.47 2.05 14.39
CA ASP A 61 -10.04 3.13 15.25
C ASP A 61 -10.05 2.71 16.72
N PRO A 62 -9.08 1.87 17.14
CA PRO A 62 -9.01 1.35 18.50
C PRO A 62 -8.77 2.45 19.54
N LYS A 63 -8.26 3.62 19.11
CA LYS A 63 -7.90 4.77 19.96
C LYS A 63 -8.91 5.92 19.88
N LYS A 64 -10.01 5.77 19.13
CA LYS A 64 -11.07 6.78 18.96
C LYS A 64 -10.53 8.15 18.50
N LYS A 65 -9.64 8.14 17.50
CA LYS A 65 -9.02 9.32 16.87
C LYS A 65 -9.87 9.93 15.75
N LEU A 66 -10.75 9.15 15.13
CA LEU A 66 -11.57 9.56 13.99
C LEU A 66 -12.91 10.11 14.47
N GLU A 67 -13.39 11.16 13.81
CA GLU A 67 -14.75 11.69 13.98
C GLU A 67 -15.77 10.83 13.21
N LEU A 68 -15.82 9.54 13.54
CA LEU A 68 -16.64 8.53 12.86
C LEU A 68 -17.43 7.71 13.88
N ASP A 69 -18.74 7.64 13.68
CA ASP A 69 -19.61 6.77 14.49
C ASP A 69 -19.45 5.31 14.06
N LEU A 70 -18.64 4.57 14.83
CA LEU A 70 -18.30 3.18 14.53
C LEU A 70 -19.52 2.24 14.62
N ASP A 71 -20.60 2.62 15.33
CA ASP A 71 -21.81 1.80 15.45
C ASP A 71 -22.61 1.73 14.14
N GLN A 72 -22.40 2.70 13.24
CA GLN A 72 -23.02 2.71 11.91
C GLN A 72 -22.29 1.79 10.92
N ILE A 73 -21.06 1.39 11.22
CA ILE A 73 -20.20 0.67 10.30
C ILE A 73 -20.61 -0.80 10.23
N LYS A 74 -20.79 -1.28 9.00
CA LYS A 74 -20.98 -2.70 8.68
C LYS A 74 -19.86 -3.19 7.79
N TRP A 75 -19.28 -4.32 8.16
CA TRP A 75 -18.24 -4.97 7.37
C TRP A 75 -18.85 -5.92 6.34
N LEU A 76 -18.92 -5.46 5.09
CA LEU A 76 -19.53 -6.19 3.99
C LEU A 76 -18.47 -6.67 3.00
N ARG A 77 -18.70 -7.85 2.41
CA ARG A 77 -17.90 -8.27 1.24
C ARG A 77 -18.43 -7.57 -0.02
N PRO A 78 -17.61 -7.33 -1.05
CA PRO A 78 -18.02 -6.78 -2.33
C PRO A 78 -19.27 -7.42 -2.92
N SER A 79 -19.41 -8.75 -2.82
CA SER A 79 -20.61 -9.50 -3.27
C SER A 79 -21.91 -9.21 -2.50
N LYS A 80 -21.84 -8.47 -1.39
CA LYS A 80 -23.00 -7.94 -0.64
C LYS A 80 -23.24 -6.46 -0.90
N ILE A 81 -22.31 -5.79 -1.59
CA ILE A 81 -22.38 -4.37 -1.97
C ILE A 81 -22.92 -4.26 -3.40
N VAL A 82 -22.37 -5.05 -4.33
CA VAL A 82 -22.78 -5.11 -5.74
C VAL A 82 -22.93 -6.54 -6.25
N ALA A 83 -23.65 -6.71 -7.36
CA ALA A 83 -23.93 -8.03 -7.95
C ALA A 83 -22.71 -8.67 -8.64
N ASP A 84 -21.88 -7.88 -9.33
CA ASP A 84 -20.73 -8.37 -10.09
C ASP A 84 -19.44 -7.65 -9.66
N PRO A 85 -18.88 -7.96 -8.47
CA PRO A 85 -17.66 -7.32 -8.00
C PRO A 85 -16.46 -7.74 -8.85
N GLN A 86 -15.67 -6.76 -9.26
CA GLN A 86 -14.45 -6.91 -10.02
C GLN A 86 -13.28 -6.35 -9.21
N LEU A 87 -12.10 -6.96 -9.36
CA LEU A 87 -10.92 -6.42 -8.69
C LEU A 87 -10.48 -5.15 -9.42
N ILE A 88 -10.36 -5.25 -10.74
CA ILE A 88 -9.92 -4.18 -11.64
C ILE A 88 -10.90 -4.11 -12.81
N VAL A 89 -11.30 -2.90 -13.21
CA VAL A 89 -12.17 -2.64 -14.36
C VAL A 89 -11.41 -1.78 -15.36
N GLN A 90 -11.06 -2.34 -16.52
CA GLN A 90 -10.33 -1.64 -17.59
C GLN A 90 -8.91 -1.17 -17.23
N GLY A 91 -8.24 -1.90 -16.33
CA GLY A 91 -6.89 -1.58 -15.87
C GLY A 91 -6.90 -0.73 -14.61
N VAL A 92 -5.72 -0.40 -14.10
CA VAL A 92 -5.56 0.44 -12.90
C VAL A 92 -5.31 1.88 -13.32
N SER A 93 -5.97 2.82 -12.64
CA SER A 93 -5.88 4.23 -12.95
C SER A 93 -6.06 5.07 -11.70
N ARG A 94 -5.33 6.20 -11.64
CA ARG A 94 -5.50 7.21 -10.58
C ARG A 94 -6.92 7.80 -10.52
N PHE A 95 -7.76 7.55 -11.53
CA PHE A 95 -9.14 8.02 -11.59
C PHE A 95 -10.15 7.01 -11.03
N ASP A 96 -9.71 5.81 -10.66
CA ASP A 96 -10.60 4.74 -10.18
C ASP A 96 -11.17 5.01 -8.79
N TYR A 97 -10.61 5.99 -8.08
CA TYR A 97 -10.98 6.27 -6.70
C TYR A 97 -10.95 7.74 -6.32
N SER A 98 -11.57 8.02 -5.18
CA SER A 98 -11.42 9.26 -4.42
C SER A 98 -11.29 8.96 -2.93
N GLN A 99 -10.64 9.87 -2.21
CA GLN A 99 -10.56 9.79 -0.75
C GLN A 99 -11.93 9.96 -0.10
N GLY A 100 -12.23 9.16 0.92
CA GLY A 100 -13.40 9.33 1.78
C GLY A 100 -13.19 10.40 2.85
N SER A 101 -14.28 10.81 3.50
CA SER A 101 -14.28 12.01 4.36
C SER A 101 -13.66 11.82 5.74
N TYR A 102 -13.58 10.57 6.24
CA TYR A 102 -13.26 10.30 7.65
C TYR A 102 -11.77 10.08 7.93
N LEU A 103 -10.95 9.81 6.90
CA LEU A 103 -9.56 9.42 7.07
C LEU A 103 -8.61 10.36 6.32
N GLY A 104 -7.67 10.96 7.05
CA GLY A 104 -6.62 11.84 6.51
C GLY A 104 -5.44 11.07 5.91
N ASN A 105 -5.68 10.16 4.97
CA ASN A 105 -4.65 9.35 4.29
C ASN A 105 -4.37 9.81 2.85
N CYS A 106 -4.59 11.10 2.54
CA CYS A 106 -4.33 11.67 1.22
C CYS A 106 -2.91 11.40 0.71
N TRP A 107 -1.92 11.38 1.62
CA TRP A 107 -0.52 11.05 1.34
C TRP A 107 -0.36 9.65 0.72
N PHE A 108 -1.07 8.65 1.26
CA PHE A 108 -1.09 7.30 0.75
C PHE A 108 -1.80 7.24 -0.61
N LEU A 109 -3.00 7.82 -0.70
CA LEU A 109 -3.79 7.81 -1.93
C LEU A 109 -3.14 8.58 -3.09
N ALA A 110 -2.42 9.67 -2.81
CA ALA A 110 -1.60 10.38 -3.80
C ALA A 110 -0.45 9.50 -4.29
N SER A 111 0.19 8.74 -3.39
CA SER A 111 1.26 7.80 -3.73
C SER A 111 0.75 6.64 -4.58
N VAL A 112 -0.44 6.10 -4.26
CA VAL A 112 -1.14 5.11 -5.11
C VAL A 112 -1.42 5.70 -6.50
N GLY A 113 -1.75 6.99 -6.58
CA GLY A 113 -1.99 7.67 -7.85
C GLY A 113 -0.73 7.69 -8.72
N ALA A 114 0.42 7.99 -8.12
CA ALA A 114 1.71 7.91 -8.80
C ALA A 114 2.05 6.46 -9.20
N LEU A 115 1.78 5.49 -8.33
CA LEU A 115 2.00 4.06 -8.57
C LEU A 115 1.26 3.55 -9.82
N THR A 116 0.05 4.06 -10.09
CA THR A 116 -0.74 3.64 -11.28
C THR A 116 -0.03 3.92 -12.63
N PHE A 117 0.93 4.85 -12.67
CA PHE A 117 1.74 5.10 -13.86
C PHE A 117 2.91 4.13 -14.06
N LYS A 118 3.16 3.23 -13.09
CA LYS A 118 4.26 2.25 -13.10
C LYS A 118 3.71 0.85 -12.99
N LYS A 119 3.24 0.30 -14.11
CA LYS A 119 2.66 -1.05 -14.16
C LYS A 119 3.55 -2.11 -13.50
N ASP A 120 4.85 -2.09 -13.79
CA ASP A 120 5.80 -3.09 -13.25
C ASP A 120 5.89 -3.05 -11.72
N VAL A 121 5.74 -1.86 -11.12
CA VAL A 121 5.74 -1.67 -9.66
C VAL A 121 4.36 -2.00 -9.09
N MET A 122 3.28 -1.62 -9.77
CA MET A 122 1.93 -1.99 -9.38
C MET A 122 1.76 -3.51 -9.34
N ASP A 123 2.27 -4.25 -10.34
CA ASP A 123 2.20 -5.71 -10.38
C ASP A 123 3.03 -6.36 -9.25
N GLN A 124 4.06 -5.66 -8.73
CA GLN A 124 4.80 -6.10 -7.54
C GLN A 124 3.98 -5.90 -6.26
N VAL A 125 3.35 -4.74 -6.10
CA VAL A 125 2.54 -4.40 -4.92
C VAL A 125 1.23 -5.19 -4.89
N MET A 126 0.60 -5.40 -6.03
CA MET A 126 -0.66 -6.13 -6.20
C MET A 126 -0.49 -7.21 -7.28
N PRO A 127 -0.08 -8.42 -6.89
CA PRO A 127 0.09 -9.53 -7.82
C PRO A 127 -1.21 -9.85 -8.58
N ALA A 128 -1.07 -10.26 -9.85
CA ALA A 128 -2.20 -10.47 -10.76
C ALA A 128 -2.90 -11.84 -10.61
N ASP A 129 -2.49 -12.68 -9.65
CA ASP A 129 -2.99 -14.04 -9.43
C ASP A 129 -4.29 -14.11 -8.58
N GLN A 130 -4.94 -12.96 -8.39
CA GLN A 130 -6.13 -12.80 -7.56
C GLN A 130 -7.27 -12.11 -8.32
N SER A 131 -8.51 -12.55 -8.07
CA SER A 131 -9.72 -11.97 -8.65
C SER A 131 -10.96 -12.41 -7.85
N PHE A 132 -12.12 -11.83 -8.17
CA PHE A 132 -13.43 -12.30 -7.68
C PHE A 132 -13.99 -13.49 -8.49
N GLY A 133 -13.27 -13.93 -9.52
CA GLY A 133 -13.70 -14.99 -10.43
C GLY A 133 -13.34 -16.39 -9.93
N LYS A 134 -12.65 -17.15 -10.78
CA LYS A 134 -12.30 -18.54 -10.51
C LYS A 134 -11.47 -18.66 -9.23
N ASP A 135 -11.78 -19.67 -8.42
CA ASP A 135 -11.05 -19.97 -7.18
C ASP A 135 -11.06 -18.81 -6.16
N TYR A 136 -12.10 -17.96 -6.22
CA TYR A 136 -12.36 -16.93 -5.24
C TYR A 136 -12.75 -17.55 -3.88
N ALA A 137 -12.06 -17.10 -2.83
CA ALA A 137 -12.27 -17.52 -1.45
C ALA A 137 -12.41 -16.35 -0.47
N GLY A 138 -12.63 -15.12 -0.94
CA GLY A 138 -12.72 -13.94 -0.08
C GLY A 138 -11.39 -13.57 0.58
N ILE A 139 -10.27 -13.85 -0.10
CA ILE A 139 -8.89 -13.66 0.34
C ILE A 139 -8.10 -12.98 -0.78
N PHE A 140 -7.32 -11.98 -0.43
CA PHE A 140 -6.47 -11.20 -1.32
C PHE A 140 -5.10 -10.99 -0.66
N HIS A 141 -4.10 -10.63 -1.45
CA HIS A 141 -2.76 -10.35 -0.94
C HIS A 141 -2.08 -9.20 -1.67
N PHE A 142 -1.23 -8.50 -0.94
CA PHE A 142 -0.48 -7.33 -1.39
C PHE A 142 0.94 -7.41 -0.85
N ARG A 143 1.86 -6.67 -1.44
CA ARG A 143 3.27 -6.65 -1.03
C ARG A 143 3.72 -5.24 -0.75
N PHE A 144 4.37 -5.08 0.39
CA PHE A 144 4.98 -3.81 0.78
C PHE A 144 6.43 -4.05 1.20
N TRP A 145 7.28 -3.09 0.88
CA TRP A 145 8.65 -3.05 1.35
C TRP A 145 8.69 -2.57 2.80
N ARG A 146 9.09 -3.44 3.72
CA ARG A 146 9.17 -3.13 5.16
C ARG A 146 10.56 -3.45 5.67
N PHE A 147 11.22 -2.44 6.23
CA PHE A 147 12.52 -2.58 6.91
C PHE A 147 13.59 -3.34 6.10
N GLY A 148 13.67 -3.08 4.79
CA GLY A 148 14.68 -3.69 3.93
C GLY A 148 14.25 -5.01 3.28
N LYS A 149 13.00 -5.43 3.43
CA LYS A 149 12.48 -6.72 2.95
C LYS A 149 11.09 -6.56 2.34
N TRP A 150 10.81 -7.26 1.25
CA TRP A 150 9.45 -7.41 0.75
C TRP A 150 8.64 -8.29 1.68
N THR A 151 7.45 -7.81 2.05
CA THR A 151 6.54 -8.47 2.98
C THR A 151 5.18 -8.63 2.32
N GLU A 152 4.68 -9.86 2.26
CA GLU A 152 3.36 -10.22 1.76
C GLU A 152 2.31 -10.11 2.86
N VAL A 153 1.25 -9.37 2.58
CA VAL A 153 0.16 -9.06 3.49
C VAL A 153 -1.11 -9.65 2.94
N VAL A 154 -1.64 -10.64 3.67
CA VAL A 154 -2.91 -11.30 3.36
C VAL A 154 -4.04 -10.54 4.03
N ILE A 155 -5.17 -10.36 3.33
CA ILE A 155 -6.40 -9.81 3.91
C ILE A 155 -7.62 -10.61 3.44
N ASP A 156 -8.70 -10.57 4.21
CA ASP A 156 -10.02 -10.87 3.67
C ASP A 156 -10.61 -9.65 2.93
N ASP A 157 -11.69 -9.86 2.18
CA ASP A 157 -12.37 -8.80 1.41
C ASP A 157 -13.56 -8.14 2.14
N LYS A 158 -13.67 -8.26 3.47
CA LYS A 158 -14.65 -7.46 4.20
C LYS A 158 -14.20 -6.01 4.24
N LEU A 159 -15.04 -5.08 3.79
CA LEU A 159 -14.75 -3.66 3.78
C LEU A 159 -15.70 -2.89 4.71
N PRO A 160 -15.22 -1.86 5.43
CA PRO A 160 -16.05 -0.96 6.21
C PRO A 160 -17.04 -0.20 5.32
N THR A 161 -18.33 -0.31 5.62
CA THR A 161 -19.40 0.35 4.87
C THR A 161 -20.38 1.07 5.78
N ILE A 162 -20.99 2.14 5.29
CA ILE A 162 -22.19 2.76 5.87
C ILE A 162 -23.27 2.71 4.80
N ASN A 163 -24.44 2.16 5.13
CA ASN A 163 -25.56 2.00 4.19
C ASN A 163 -25.20 1.25 2.88
N GLY A 164 -24.19 0.37 2.93
CA GLY A 164 -23.72 -0.38 1.76
C GLY A 164 -22.66 0.35 0.92
N GLU A 165 -22.30 1.59 1.25
CA GLU A 165 -21.26 2.34 0.57
C GLU A 165 -19.93 2.30 1.35
N LEU A 166 -18.80 2.28 0.64
CA LEU A 166 -17.48 2.33 1.25
C LEU A 166 -17.29 3.64 2.04
N VAL A 167 -16.54 3.59 3.15
CA VAL A 167 -16.36 4.74 4.05
C VAL A 167 -15.01 5.44 3.87
N PHE A 168 -13.96 4.67 3.59
CA PHE A 168 -12.60 5.15 3.41
C PHE A 168 -12.34 5.48 1.95
N VAL A 169 -11.45 4.80 1.23
CA VAL A 169 -11.34 5.03 -0.21
C VAL A 169 -12.64 4.62 -0.93
N LEU A 170 -13.12 5.52 -1.80
CA LEU A 170 -14.36 5.36 -2.56
C LEU A 170 -14.02 4.99 -3.99
N SER A 171 -14.56 3.88 -4.49
CA SER A 171 -14.45 3.53 -5.90
C SER A 171 -15.33 4.43 -6.76
N LYS A 172 -14.79 4.93 -7.88
CA LYS A 172 -15.55 5.68 -8.89
C LYS A 172 -16.36 4.76 -9.79
N THR A 173 -15.80 3.59 -10.09
CA THR A 173 -16.51 2.50 -10.75
C THR A 173 -17.19 1.65 -9.67
N SER A 174 -18.52 1.53 -9.71
CA SER A 174 -19.31 0.96 -8.61
C SER A 174 -18.95 -0.49 -8.26
N ASN A 175 -18.41 -1.24 -9.21
CA ASN A 175 -18.04 -2.64 -9.02
C ASN A 175 -16.54 -2.91 -8.99
N GLU A 176 -15.71 -1.88 -8.86
CA GLU A 176 -14.25 -2.00 -8.79
C GLU A 176 -13.76 -1.89 -7.34
N PHE A 177 -12.88 -2.79 -6.89
CA PHE A 177 -12.50 -2.88 -5.46
C PHE A 177 -11.00 -2.89 -5.17
N TRP A 178 -10.11 -2.85 -6.18
CA TRP A 178 -8.67 -2.81 -5.94
C TRP A 178 -8.22 -1.67 -5.02
N PRO A 179 -8.76 -0.42 -5.09
CA PRO A 179 -8.28 0.66 -4.24
C PRO A 179 -8.60 0.38 -2.77
N ALA A 180 -9.82 -0.08 -2.50
CA ALA A 180 -10.30 -0.38 -1.15
C ALA A 180 -9.57 -1.57 -0.51
N LEU A 181 -9.27 -2.60 -1.30
CA LEU A 181 -8.50 -3.74 -0.82
C LEU A 181 -7.03 -3.37 -0.57
N LEU A 182 -6.43 -2.55 -1.44
CA LEU A 182 -5.06 -2.05 -1.24
C LEU A 182 -4.95 -1.16 0.01
N GLU A 183 -5.90 -0.23 0.19
CA GLU A 183 -5.97 0.62 1.38
C GLU A 183 -6.14 -0.23 2.65
N LYS A 184 -7.02 -1.23 2.63
CA LYS A 184 -7.18 -2.16 3.77
C LYS A 184 -5.90 -2.90 4.11
N ALA A 185 -5.19 -3.42 3.10
CA ALA A 185 -3.94 -4.13 3.32
C ALA A 185 -2.88 -3.22 3.93
N TYR A 186 -2.81 -1.96 3.51
CA TYR A 186 -1.91 -0.99 4.09
C TYR A 186 -2.32 -0.58 5.52
N ALA A 187 -3.62 -0.39 5.78
CA ALA A 187 -4.17 -0.16 7.13
C ALA A 187 -3.76 -1.28 8.10
N LYS A 188 -3.78 -2.54 7.63
CA LYS A 188 -3.31 -3.69 8.40
C LYS A 188 -1.83 -3.62 8.74
N VAL A 189 -0.98 -3.15 7.83
CA VAL A 189 0.46 -2.95 8.09
C VAL A 189 0.68 -1.82 9.11
N CYS A 190 -0.12 -0.76 9.04
CA CYS A 190 -0.09 0.36 9.99
C CYS A 190 -0.65 -0.03 11.38
N GLY A 191 -1.56 -1.01 11.43
CA GLY A 191 -2.20 -1.53 12.63
C GLY A 191 -3.71 -1.27 12.69
N SER A 192 -4.19 -0.16 12.11
CA SER A 192 -5.61 0.17 11.95
C SER A 192 -5.78 1.22 10.84
N TYR A 193 -7.01 1.44 10.35
CA TYR A 193 -7.29 2.55 9.44
C TYR A 193 -6.91 3.91 10.05
N ALA A 194 -7.22 4.14 11.33
CA ALA A 194 -6.90 5.37 12.04
C ALA A 194 -5.39 5.61 12.18
N ASP A 195 -4.56 4.55 12.14
CA ASP A 195 -3.10 4.69 12.16
C ASP A 195 -2.51 5.06 10.78
N MET A 196 -3.33 5.12 9.72
CA MET A 196 -2.95 5.76 8.44
C MET A 196 -3.18 7.28 8.43
N HIS A 197 -3.78 7.85 9.48
CA HIS A 197 -4.08 9.27 9.55
C HIS A 197 -2.78 10.08 9.66
N ALA A 198 -2.57 11.01 8.72
CA ALA A 198 -1.41 11.91 8.64
C ALA A 198 -0.04 11.21 8.55
N GLY A 199 0.41 10.94 7.32
CA GLY A 199 1.75 10.42 7.01
C GLY A 199 2.38 11.15 5.81
N TYR A 200 3.53 10.66 5.35
CA TYR A 200 4.28 11.28 4.26
C TYR A 200 4.22 10.47 2.98
N VAL A 201 4.01 11.15 1.85
CA VAL A 201 4.03 10.54 0.51
C VAL A 201 5.32 9.75 0.26
N SER A 202 6.46 10.22 0.78
CA SER A 202 7.74 9.54 0.66
C SER A 202 7.78 8.18 1.37
N GLU A 203 7.05 8.02 2.48
CA GLU A 203 6.93 6.75 3.21
C GLU A 203 6.13 5.74 2.39
N ALA A 204 4.99 6.14 1.82
CA ALA A 204 4.20 5.25 0.97
C ALA A 204 4.96 4.87 -0.30
N LEU A 205 5.64 5.81 -0.95
CA LEU A 205 6.48 5.51 -2.12
C LEU A 205 7.63 4.56 -1.77
N LEU A 206 8.27 4.71 -0.61
CA LEU A 206 9.26 3.76 -0.11
C LEU A 206 8.62 2.38 0.10
N ASP A 207 7.46 2.30 0.75
CA ASP A 207 6.76 1.03 0.99
C ASP A 207 6.30 0.35 -0.31
N PHE A 208 6.04 1.08 -1.38
CA PHE A 208 5.67 0.50 -2.67
C PHE A 208 6.86 0.02 -3.51
N THR A 209 8.09 0.39 -3.16
CA THR A 209 9.24 0.21 -4.07
C THR A 209 10.52 -0.31 -3.44
N GLY A 210 10.75 -0.03 -2.16
CA GLY A 210 12.04 -0.15 -1.50
C GLY A 210 13.13 0.78 -2.04
N GLY A 211 12.78 1.75 -2.88
CA GLY A 211 13.70 2.70 -3.50
C GLY A 211 14.13 3.82 -2.55
N ILE A 212 15.12 4.61 -2.98
CA ILE A 212 15.57 5.79 -2.24
C ILE A 212 14.79 7.00 -2.75
N HIS A 213 14.20 7.76 -1.84
CA HIS A 213 13.54 9.02 -2.18
C HIS A 213 14.43 10.21 -1.84
N VAL A 214 14.29 11.29 -2.60
CA VAL A 214 14.88 12.59 -2.32
C VAL A 214 13.77 13.63 -2.35
N CYS A 215 13.75 14.52 -1.36
CA CYS A 215 12.81 15.63 -1.27
C CYS A 215 13.51 16.95 -1.62
N PHE A 216 12.83 17.82 -2.37
CA PHE A 216 13.35 19.12 -2.77
C PHE A 216 12.39 20.24 -2.41
N GLU A 217 12.83 21.15 -1.55
CA GLU A 217 12.11 22.38 -1.22
C GLU A 217 11.99 23.29 -2.45
N LEU A 218 10.76 23.56 -2.87
CA LEU A 218 10.46 24.32 -4.08
C LEU A 218 10.60 25.83 -3.94
N GLU A 219 10.51 26.36 -2.71
CA GLU A 219 10.70 27.79 -2.45
C GLU A 219 12.16 28.25 -2.68
N LYS A 220 13.13 27.33 -2.56
CA LYS A 220 14.56 27.61 -2.69
C LYS A 220 15.29 26.45 -3.38
N PRO A 221 15.05 26.23 -4.69
CA PRO A 221 15.66 25.10 -5.38
C PRO A 221 17.19 25.30 -5.43
N ALA A 222 17.92 24.43 -4.74
CA ALA A 222 19.39 24.46 -4.71
C ALA A 222 20.05 23.95 -6.01
N ILE A 223 19.25 23.42 -6.94
CA ILE A 223 19.67 22.76 -8.17
C ILE A 223 18.70 23.09 -9.31
N ASP A 224 19.12 22.82 -10.55
CA ASP A 224 18.21 22.83 -11.71
C ASP A 224 17.19 21.67 -11.59
N LEU A 225 16.07 21.99 -10.96
CA LEU A 225 15.03 21.03 -10.63
C LEU A 225 14.32 20.52 -11.88
N TRP A 226 14.13 21.35 -12.90
CA TRP A 226 13.48 20.94 -14.14
C TRP A 226 14.30 19.84 -14.85
N SER A 227 15.60 20.05 -15.00
CA SER A 227 16.49 19.03 -15.57
C SER A 227 16.56 17.76 -14.71
N LEU A 228 16.43 17.87 -13.39
CA LEU A 228 16.32 16.69 -12.53
C LEU A 228 15.00 15.94 -12.76
N MET A 229 13.87 16.63 -12.79
CA MET A 229 12.55 16.04 -13.04
C MET A 229 12.47 15.39 -14.43
N ASP A 230 13.04 16.01 -15.45
CA ASP A 230 13.11 15.43 -16.80
C ASP A 230 13.93 14.14 -16.82
N ARG A 231 15.09 14.12 -16.14
CA ARG A 231 15.88 12.89 -15.97
C ARG A 231 15.10 11.81 -15.22
N ALA A 232 14.45 12.19 -14.12
CA ALA A 232 13.63 11.29 -13.31
C ALA A 232 12.47 10.69 -14.14
N ALA A 233 11.76 11.51 -14.92
CA ALA A 233 10.72 11.04 -15.83
C ALA A 233 11.28 10.03 -16.85
N LYS A 234 12.43 10.33 -17.45
CA LYS A 234 13.11 9.46 -18.43
C LYS A 234 13.59 8.14 -17.83
N THR A 235 14.06 8.14 -16.58
CA THR A 235 14.46 6.92 -15.85
C THR A 235 13.28 6.18 -15.23
N LYS A 236 12.04 6.65 -15.48
CA LYS A 236 10.82 6.10 -14.92
C LYS A 236 10.77 6.15 -13.38
N ALA A 237 11.42 7.13 -12.75
CA ALA A 237 11.22 7.45 -11.34
C ALA A 237 9.73 7.70 -11.03
N LEU A 238 9.33 7.43 -9.79
CA LEU A 238 8.06 7.93 -9.25
C LEU A 238 8.29 9.35 -8.74
N MET A 239 7.38 10.25 -9.08
CA MET A 239 7.43 11.63 -8.63
C MET A 239 6.09 12.01 -8.01
N ALA A 240 6.15 12.72 -6.88
CA ALA A 240 4.99 13.27 -6.23
C ALA A 240 5.30 14.65 -5.64
N CYS A 241 4.26 15.42 -5.41
CA CYS A 241 4.38 16.74 -4.78
C CYS A 241 3.24 16.96 -3.78
N GLY A 242 3.48 17.87 -2.85
CA GLY A 242 2.50 18.29 -1.85
C GLY A 242 2.65 19.77 -1.53
N SER A 243 1.59 20.34 -0.99
CA SER A 243 1.58 21.68 -0.39
C SER A 243 1.29 21.56 1.10
N HIS A 244 1.74 22.53 1.89
CA HIS A 244 1.32 22.64 3.28
C HIS A 244 -0.20 22.80 3.40
N GLN A 245 -0.76 22.47 4.57
CA GLN A 245 -2.11 22.88 4.89
C GLN A 245 -2.12 24.42 4.99
N GLY A 246 -2.97 25.07 4.18
CA GLY A 246 -3.13 26.51 4.21
C GLY A 246 -3.60 26.98 5.60
N VAL A 247 -2.94 28.00 6.15
CA VAL A 247 -3.39 28.64 7.39
C VAL A 247 -4.66 29.43 7.06
N SER A 248 -5.82 28.95 7.51
CA SER A 248 -7.09 29.67 7.32
C SER A 248 -7.07 30.99 8.09
N SER A 249 -6.80 32.11 7.41
CA SER A 249 -7.36 33.43 7.77
C SER A 249 -7.18 34.54 6.73
N ASP A 250 -6.36 34.40 5.68
CA ASP A 250 -6.24 35.47 4.67
C ASP A 250 -6.36 34.96 3.23
N LEU A 251 -7.10 35.73 2.44
CA LEU A 251 -7.46 35.51 1.03
C LEU A 251 -6.27 35.68 0.08
N ARG A 252 -5.17 34.97 0.35
CA ARG A 252 -4.11 34.68 -0.61
C ARG A 252 -3.93 33.17 -0.65
N LEU A 253 -4.28 32.58 -1.78
CA LEU A 253 -3.82 31.25 -2.14
C LEU A 253 -2.31 31.30 -2.36
N ASP A 254 -1.54 31.34 -1.28
CA ASP A 254 -0.12 30.96 -1.32
C ASP A 254 -0.09 29.44 -1.51
N LEU A 255 -0.20 29.04 -2.78
CA LEU A 255 0.15 27.70 -3.24
C LEU A 255 1.67 27.58 -3.24
N THR A 256 2.29 27.60 -2.06
CA THR A 256 3.67 27.14 -1.95
C THR A 256 3.65 25.62 -2.03
N LEU A 257 3.89 25.11 -3.25
CA LEU A 257 4.32 23.73 -3.42
C LEU A 257 5.58 23.59 -2.55
N THR A 258 5.65 22.59 -1.68
CA THR A 258 6.76 22.50 -0.75
C THR A 258 7.81 21.54 -1.24
N ASP A 259 7.43 20.33 -1.62
CA ASP A 259 8.40 19.28 -1.93
C ASP A 259 8.09 18.57 -3.25
N ILE A 260 9.12 18.33 -4.06
CA ILE A 260 9.10 17.25 -5.04
C ILE A 260 9.80 16.05 -4.44
N ILE A 261 9.09 14.95 -4.33
CA ILE A 261 9.64 13.66 -3.96
C ILE A 261 9.97 12.94 -5.25
N ILE A 262 11.25 12.69 -5.50
CA ILE A 262 11.71 11.85 -6.60
C ILE A 262 12.22 10.55 -5.99
N LEU A 263 11.58 9.45 -6.35
CA LEU A 263 12.05 8.12 -6.03
C LEU A 263 12.83 7.58 -7.23
N ILE A 264 14.14 7.43 -7.06
CA ILE A 264 15.08 6.96 -8.09
C ILE A 264 15.12 5.43 -8.12
#